data_AF-A0A1M7ZBV7-F1
#
_entry.id   AF-A0A1M7ZBV7-F1
#
_cell.length_a   1.000
_cell.length_b   1.000
_cell.length_c   1.000
_cell.angle_alpha   90.00
_cell.angle_beta   90.00
_cell.angle_gamma   90.00
#
_symmetry.space_group_name_H-M   'P 1'
#
loop_
_entity.id
_entity.type
_entity.pdbx_description
1 polymer ?
#
loop_
_entity_poly.entity_id
_entity_poly.type
_entity_poly.pdbx_seq_one_letter_code
_entity_poly.pdbx_strand_id
1 'polypeptide(L)' 'MNWKRIIRFKIGDVPWEIPLNVLILLIAITLLLMAGGAYMGVQFAQSQANP' A
#
# COMPACT_ATOMS: atom_id res chain seq x y z
N MET A 1 20.20 8.01 -2.82
CA MET A 1 18.73 8.24 -2.82
C MET A 1 18.42 9.26 -1.73
N ASN A 2 17.77 10.37 -2.05
CA ASN A 2 17.55 11.45 -1.10
C ASN A 2 16.24 11.20 -0.33
N TRP A 3 16.31 10.33 0.69
CA TRP A 3 15.16 9.74 1.41
C TRP A 3 14.26 10.77 2.13
N LYS A 4 14.79 11.97 2.38
CA LYS A 4 14.05 13.08 3.01
C LYS A 4 13.46 14.07 2.01
N ARG A 5 13.50 13.77 0.70
CA ARG A 5 12.90 14.63 -0.32
C ARG A 5 11.40 14.76 -0.03
N ILE A 6 10.94 15.99 0.20
CA ILE A 6 9.52 16.31 0.38
C ILE A 6 8.89 16.34 -1.02
N ILE A 7 7.87 15.51 -1.23
CA ILE A 7 7.06 15.54 -2.45
C ILE A 7 5.86 16.42 -2.16
N ARG A 8 5.68 17.44 -2.98
CA ARG A 8 4.54 18.34 -2.92
C ARG A 8 3.63 18.02 -4.10
N PHE A 9 2.37 17.75 -3.81
CA PHE A 9 1.36 17.50 -4.82
C PHE A 9 0.04 18.15 -4.39
N LYS A 10 -0.85 18.40 -5.33
CA LYS A 10 -2.18 18.96 -5.04
C LYS A 10 -3.23 17.91 -5.30
N ILE A 11 -4.15 17.73 -4.35
CA ILE A 11 -5.39 16.99 -4.56
C ILE A 11 -6.51 18.03 -4.49
N GLY A 12 -7.10 18.35 -5.65
CA GLY A 12 -7.99 19.50 -5.78
C GLY A 12 -7.23 20.80 -5.46
N ASP A 13 -7.81 21.63 -4.59
CA ASP A 13 -7.20 22.89 -4.14
C ASP A 13 -6.33 22.75 -2.87
N VAL A 14 -6.22 21.55 -2.30
CA VAL A 14 -5.43 21.35 -1.08
C VAL A 14 -3.99 21.01 -1.44
N PRO A 15 -3.00 21.84 -1.06
CA PRO A 15 -1.59 21.50 -1.20
C PRO A 15 -1.19 20.46 -0.14
N TRP A 16 -0.75 19.30 -0.60
CA TRP A 16 -0.24 18.23 0.24
C TRP A 16 1.28 18.15 0.14
N GLU A 17 1.92 18.02 1.30
CA GLU A 17 3.36 17.81 1.42
C GLU A 17 3.61 16.50 2.16
N ILE A 18 4.20 15.52 1.48
CA ILE A 18 4.50 14.21 2.07
C ILE A 18 5.99 13.87 1.85
N PRO A 19 6.71 13.47 2.90
CA PRO A 19 8.08 12.96 2.77
C PRO A 19 8.14 11.69 1.92
N LEU A 20 9.15 11.56 1.04
CA LEU A 20 9.31 10.40 0.16
C LEU A 20 9.37 9.07 0.92
N ASN A 21 10.01 9.01 2.07
CA ASN A 21 10.05 7.81 2.92
C ASN A 21 8.66 7.38 3.40
N VAL A 22 7.78 8.32 3.73
CA VAL A 22 6.39 8.04 4.14
C VAL A 22 5.59 7.51 2.97
N LEU A 23 5.74 8.12 1.79
CA LEU A 23 5.05 7.67 0.57
C LEU A 23 5.45 6.23 0.21
N ILE A 24 6.74 5.91 0.26
CA ILE A 24 7.24 4.55 0.00
C ILE A 24 6.70 3.57 1.04
N LEU A 25 6.67 3.95 2.31
CA LEU A 25 6.14 3.11 3.39
C LEU A 25 4.66 2.78 3.17
N LEU A 26 3.85 3.77 2.78
CA LEU A 26 2.42 3.56 2.48
C LEU A 26 2.23 2.60 1.30
N ILE A 27 3.00 2.76 0.23
CA ILE A 27 2.96 1.86 -0.93
C ILE A 27 3.34 0.44 -0.51
N ALA A 28 4.42 0.29 0.26
CA ALA A 28 4.90 -1.01 0.73
C ALA A 28 3.86 -1.73 1.59
N ILE A 29 3.25 -1.02 2.54
CA ILE A 29 2.18 -1.58 3.40
C ILE A 29 0.97 -1.98 2.57
N THR A 30 0.57 -1.14 1.61
CA THR A 30 -0.57 -1.43 0.73
C THR A 30 -0.35 -2.71 -0.07
N LEU A 31 0.83 -2.89 -0.64
CA LEU A 31 1.19 -4.11 -1.38
C LEU A 31 1.23 -5.33 -0.45
N LEU A 32 1.76 -5.19 0.76
CA LEU A 32 1.78 -6.26 1.76
C LEU A 32 0.36 -6.71 2.13
N LEU A 33 -0.55 -5.77 2.36
CA LEU A 33 -1.94 -6.05 2.68
C LEU A 33 -2.68 -6.67 1.50
N MET A 34 -2.45 -6.20 0.27
CA MET A 34 -3.03 -6.81 -0.92
C MET A 34 -2.54 -8.24 -1.11
N ALA A 35 -1.23 -8.49 -0.98
CA ALA A 35 -0.65 -9.82 -1.10
C ALA A 35 -1.14 -10.76 0.01
N GLY A 36 -1.19 -10.28 1.26
CA GLY A 36 -1.71 -11.04 2.40
C GLY A 36 -3.20 -11.37 2.23
N GLY A 37 -4.01 -10.40 1.83
CA GLY A 37 -5.43 -10.58 1.54
C GLY A 37 -5.67 -11.57 0.40
N ALA A 38 -4.89 -11.48 -0.68
CA ALA A 38 -4.97 -12.43 -1.80
C ALA A 38 -4.60 -13.86 -1.37
N TYR A 39 -3.52 -14.02 -0.61
CA TYR A 39 -3.10 -15.32 -0.08
C TYR A 39 -4.18 -15.94 0.82
N MET A 40 -4.69 -15.17 1.79
CA MET A 40 -5.77 -15.62 2.65
C MET A 40 -7.01 -15.96 1.84
N GLY A 41 -7.40 -15.13 0.87
CA GLY A 41 -8.53 -15.38 -0.02
C GLY A 41 -8.43 -16.69 -0.79
N VAL A 42 -7.25 -17.01 -1.34
CA VAL A 42 -7.00 -18.29 -2.00
C VAL A 42 -7.11 -19.46 -1.02
N GLN A 43 -6.55 -19.34 0.19
CA GLN A 43 -6.65 -20.38 1.22
C GLN A 43 -8.09 -20.62 1.68
N PHE A 44 -8.88 -19.55 1.85
CA PHE A 44 -10.30 -19.65 2.16
C PHE A 44 -11.08 -20.36 1.04
N ALA A 45 -10.77 -20.06 -0.23
CA ALA A 45 -11.40 -20.73 -1.36
C ALA A 45 -11.05 -22.22 -1.43
N GLN A 46 -9.77 -22.59 -1.22
CA GLN A 46 -9.33 -23.98 -1.20
C GLN A 46 -9.96 -24.77 -0.04
N SER A 47 -10.06 -24.16 1.13
CA SER A 47 -10.69 -24.79 2.31
C SER A 47 -12.18 -25.03 2.12
N GLN A 48 -12.87 -24.23 1.30
CA GLN A 48 -14.27 -24.46 0.93
C GLN A 48 -14.43 -25.45 -0.23
N ALA A 49 -13.43 -25.57 -1.11
CA ALA A 49 -13.47 -26.45 -2.28
C ALA A 49 -13.16 -27.93 -1.97
N ASN A 50 -12.62 -28.23 -0.78
CA ASN A 50 -12.36 -29.60 -0.32
C ASN A 50 -13.10 -29.85 1.01
N PRO A 51 -14.41 -30.19 0.95
CA PRO A 51 -15.23 -30.47 2.14
C PRO A 51 -14.76 -31.70 2.92
#